data_AF-A0A2G1W381-F1
#
_entry.id   AF-A0A2G1W381-F1
#
_cell.length_a   1.000
_cell.length_b   1.000
_cell.length_c   1.000
_cell.angle_alpha   90.00
_cell.angle_beta   90.00
_cell.angle_gamma   90.00
#
_symmetry.space_group_name_H-M   'P 1'
#
loop_
_entity.id
_entity.type
_entity.pdbx_description
1 polymer ?
#
loop_
_entity_poly.entity_id
_entity_poly.type
_entity_poly.pdbx_seq_one_letter_code
_entity_poly.pdbx_strand_id
1 'polypeptide(L)'
;MINDSVEQVWRDFSIRPAAEADDATWCRRVYLDVIGRIPSFEELSEFMGDRDSNKRANLVDRLLNDDRYTEEYANHWSTVWTNLLIGRSGGTDRRDLTNRTGMQKYLRDSFAGNKTYDQLAYELVTAEGSTMPGNANFNGAVNFLVDKVNAEKGTLATSSVSRIFLGQQVQCTQCHNHPFNQWKQQKFWEFNAFFRQTRALRRFVDGTRDIESAELVSQDFAGEANDPEDALVFYELRNGLQKVAYPVFTDGTEIEKSGFVEDVNRREELGRLMLQSEYLDKMIVNRMWSMFLGYGFTRPIDDLGPHNPSSHPELLENLGKEFRANSYDLKKLITWITLSRPYQLASTLSTSNEIDDPTIGESPKFSRFYLRQMSAEQLYASMVTASNAQSKGSYEQQEAERRRWLSQFVVAFGNDEGTETTTFNGSIPQALMLFNGDLTKNAISLEAGSFLDQLSQSGRSPKDRVTRLFLSGLARRPTKNEVSIASKLLVARKGNEPEMLQDMWWAILNSNEFIMQH
;
A
#
# COMPACT_ATOMS: atom_id res chain seq x y z
N MET A 1 24.21 -6.56 -5.32
CA MET A 1 23.96 -5.34 -4.52
C MET A 1 23.05 -5.59 -3.32
N ILE A 2 21.73 -5.84 -3.48
CA ILE A 2 20.82 -6.02 -2.32
C ILE A 2 21.33 -7.15 -1.40
N ASN A 3 21.57 -8.33 -1.98
CA ASN A 3 22.01 -9.50 -1.22
C ASN A 3 23.33 -9.24 -0.50
N ASP A 4 24.33 -8.72 -1.21
CA ASP A 4 25.65 -8.44 -0.64
C ASP A 4 25.57 -7.46 0.55
N SER A 5 24.76 -6.42 0.43
CA SER A 5 24.61 -5.38 1.47
C SER A 5 23.93 -5.92 2.73
N VAL A 6 22.86 -6.71 2.56
CA VAL A 6 22.14 -7.31 3.70
C VAL A 6 22.97 -8.41 4.36
N GLU A 7 23.67 -9.23 3.56
CA GLU A 7 24.55 -10.27 4.11
C GLU A 7 25.76 -9.69 4.85
N GLN A 8 26.27 -8.53 4.43
CA GLN A 8 27.32 -7.84 5.17
C GLN A 8 26.85 -7.48 6.58
N VAL A 9 25.63 -6.95 6.73
CA VAL A 9 25.03 -6.69 8.04
C VAL A 9 24.93 -7.98 8.87
N TRP A 10 24.52 -9.11 8.27
CA TRP A 10 24.49 -10.38 9.00
C TRP A 10 25.88 -10.80 9.49
N ARG A 11 26.94 -10.60 8.69
CA ARG A 11 28.32 -10.88 9.09
C ARG A 11 28.76 -9.97 10.24
N ASP A 12 28.49 -8.67 10.14
CA ASP A 12 28.89 -7.67 11.13
C ASP A 12 28.23 -7.92 12.50
N PHE A 13 26.97 -8.33 12.48
CA PHE A 13 26.22 -8.67 13.70
C PHE A 13 26.33 -10.16 14.11
N SER A 14 27.14 -10.96 13.40
CA SER A 14 27.28 -12.41 13.63
C SER A 14 25.95 -13.17 13.62
N ILE A 15 24.99 -12.72 12.81
CA ILE A 15 23.67 -13.32 12.63
C ILE A 15 23.77 -14.46 11.62
N ARG A 16 23.14 -15.60 11.93
CA ARG A 16 22.82 -16.60 10.91
C ARG A 16 21.36 -16.41 10.51
N PRO A 17 21.07 -16.05 9.26
CA PRO A 17 19.70 -15.83 8.81
C PRO A 17 18.90 -17.13 8.86
N ALA A 18 17.58 -17.00 8.80
CA ALA A 18 16.68 -18.12 8.60
C ALA A 18 17.04 -18.91 7.34
N ALA A 19 16.59 -20.16 7.27
CA ALA A 19 16.67 -20.93 6.03
C ALA A 19 15.84 -20.25 4.93
N GLU A 20 16.07 -20.66 3.69
CA GLU A 20 15.21 -20.23 2.59
C GLU A 20 13.79 -20.79 2.78
N ALA A 21 12.79 -19.97 2.46
CA ALA A 21 11.41 -20.42 2.42
C ALA A 21 11.25 -21.50 1.34
N ASP A 22 10.40 -22.48 1.64
CA ASP A 22 10.01 -23.44 0.62
C ASP A 22 9.21 -22.74 -0.51
N ASP A 23 9.13 -23.42 -1.64
CA ASP A 23 8.50 -22.87 -2.84
C ASP A 23 7.02 -22.50 -2.63
N ALA A 24 6.31 -23.24 -1.78
CA ALA A 24 4.89 -23.03 -1.59
C ALA A 24 4.63 -21.79 -0.72
N THR A 25 5.43 -21.61 0.34
CA THR A 25 5.46 -20.39 1.15
C THR A 25 5.86 -19.18 0.32
N TRP A 26 6.93 -19.27 -0.47
CA TRP A 26 7.39 -18.17 -1.32
C TRP A 26 6.34 -17.81 -2.40
N CYS A 27 5.72 -18.81 -3.04
CA CYS A 27 4.65 -18.61 -4.02
C CYS A 27 3.44 -17.90 -3.40
N ARG A 28 2.98 -18.34 -2.24
CA ARG A 28 1.89 -17.66 -1.51
C ARG A 28 2.22 -16.19 -1.27
N ARG A 29 3.44 -15.93 -0.80
CA ARG A 29 3.92 -14.60 -0.42
C ARG A 29 3.96 -13.65 -1.62
N VAL A 30 4.51 -14.10 -2.76
CA VAL A 30 4.64 -13.25 -3.95
C VAL A 30 3.28 -12.93 -4.57
N TYR A 31 2.35 -13.88 -4.59
CA TYR A 31 0.97 -13.63 -5.04
C TYR A 31 0.28 -12.56 -4.17
N LEU A 32 0.45 -12.65 -2.84
CA LEU A 32 -0.13 -11.68 -1.91
C LEU A 32 0.45 -10.27 -2.08
N ASP A 33 1.76 -10.16 -2.24
CA ASP A 33 2.44 -8.86 -2.35
C ASP A 33 2.30 -8.21 -3.73
N VAL A 34 2.25 -9.01 -4.80
CA VAL A 34 2.25 -8.46 -6.17
C VAL A 34 0.84 -8.17 -6.65
N ILE A 35 -0.12 -9.08 -6.41
CA ILE A 35 -1.49 -8.97 -6.93
C ILE A 35 -2.57 -9.01 -5.84
N GLY A 36 -2.20 -9.03 -4.57
CA GLY A 36 -3.14 -8.81 -3.49
C GLY A 36 -4.03 -9.99 -3.12
N ARG A 37 -3.66 -11.23 -3.46
CA ARG A 37 -4.40 -12.45 -3.06
C ARG A 37 -3.47 -13.65 -2.97
N ILE A 38 -3.92 -14.73 -2.35
CA ILE A 38 -3.20 -16.03 -2.41
C ILE A 38 -3.28 -16.64 -3.82
N PRO A 39 -2.38 -17.57 -4.21
CA PRO A 39 -2.50 -18.30 -5.46
C PRO A 39 -3.75 -19.18 -5.43
N SER A 40 -4.38 -19.36 -6.59
CA SER A 40 -5.32 -20.46 -6.77
C SER A 40 -4.56 -21.79 -6.66
N PHE A 41 -5.29 -22.89 -6.45
CA PHE A 41 -4.64 -24.20 -6.39
C PHE A 41 -4.01 -24.60 -7.73
N GLU A 42 -4.64 -24.22 -8.83
CA GLU A 42 -4.14 -24.46 -10.18
C GLU A 42 -2.80 -23.72 -10.38
N GLU A 43 -2.74 -22.45 -10.01
CA GLU A 43 -1.53 -21.61 -10.03
C GLU A 43 -0.42 -22.19 -9.13
N LEU A 44 -0.77 -22.56 -7.90
CA LEU A 44 0.18 -23.17 -6.97
C LEU A 44 0.69 -24.52 -7.50
N SER A 45 -0.20 -25.36 -8.03
CA SER A 45 0.17 -26.67 -8.56
C SER A 45 1.07 -26.56 -9.78
N GLU A 46 0.80 -25.59 -10.65
CA GLU A 46 1.64 -25.27 -11.80
C GLU A 46 3.05 -24.86 -11.35
N PHE A 47 3.15 -23.90 -10.42
CA PHE A 47 4.44 -23.44 -9.90
C PHE A 47 5.23 -24.53 -9.17
N MET A 48 4.55 -25.36 -8.38
CA MET A 48 5.18 -26.47 -7.65
C MET A 48 5.60 -27.61 -8.58
N GLY A 49 4.96 -27.76 -9.75
CA GLY A 49 5.32 -28.71 -10.78
C GLY A 49 6.47 -28.25 -11.68
N ASP A 50 6.74 -26.95 -11.72
CA ASP A 50 7.82 -26.37 -12.52
C ASP A 50 9.21 -26.72 -11.95
N ARG A 51 10.08 -27.19 -12.84
CA ARG A 51 11.46 -27.63 -12.56
C ARG A 51 12.50 -26.68 -13.12
N ASP A 52 12.10 -25.59 -13.77
CA ASP A 52 13.03 -24.56 -14.23
C ASP A 52 13.74 -23.92 -13.03
N SER A 53 15.07 -23.78 -13.11
CA SER A 53 15.87 -23.10 -12.10
C SER A 53 15.49 -21.63 -11.91
N ASN A 54 14.86 -21.01 -12.93
CA ASN A 54 14.42 -19.63 -12.94
C ASN A 54 12.92 -19.48 -12.64
N LYS A 55 12.21 -20.54 -12.23
CA LYS A 55 10.74 -20.50 -12.04
C LYS A 55 10.25 -19.36 -11.14
N ARG A 56 11.03 -18.94 -10.14
CA ARG A 56 10.70 -17.78 -9.28
C ARG A 56 10.73 -16.47 -10.07
N ALA A 57 11.78 -16.24 -10.85
CA ALA A 57 11.88 -15.07 -11.73
C ALA A 57 10.77 -15.09 -12.80
N ASN A 58 10.50 -16.25 -13.40
CA ASN A 58 9.44 -16.41 -14.39
C ASN A 58 8.04 -16.17 -13.79
N LEU A 59 7.80 -16.58 -12.53
CA LEU A 59 6.53 -16.29 -11.87
C LEU A 59 6.37 -14.79 -11.60
N VAL A 60 7.41 -14.13 -11.08
CA VAL A 60 7.39 -12.68 -10.84
C VAL A 60 7.12 -11.92 -12.13
N ASP A 61 7.80 -12.27 -13.21
CA ASP A 61 7.60 -11.66 -14.53
C ASP A 61 6.15 -11.84 -15.01
N ARG A 62 5.59 -13.05 -14.90
CA ARG A 62 4.19 -13.30 -15.25
C ARG A 62 3.22 -12.46 -14.43
N LEU A 63 3.38 -12.42 -13.09
CA LEU A 63 2.48 -11.64 -12.23
C LEU A 63 2.53 -10.13 -12.52
N LEU A 64 3.67 -9.63 -13.02
CA LEU A 64 3.85 -8.22 -13.30
C LEU A 64 3.49 -7.83 -14.74
N ASN A 65 3.68 -8.72 -15.72
CA ASN A 65 3.68 -8.36 -17.14
C ASN A 65 2.71 -9.17 -18.01
N ASP A 66 2.16 -10.28 -17.54
CA ASP A 66 1.19 -11.08 -18.30
C ASP A 66 -0.22 -10.45 -18.24
N ASP A 67 -0.89 -10.34 -19.39
CA ASP A 67 -2.26 -9.84 -19.53
C ASP A 67 -3.24 -10.55 -18.59
N ARG A 68 -2.98 -11.81 -18.26
CA ARG A 68 -3.75 -12.58 -17.27
C ARG A 68 -3.83 -11.90 -15.91
N TYR A 69 -2.78 -11.20 -15.48
CA TYR A 69 -2.66 -10.63 -14.14
C TYR A 69 -2.67 -9.10 -14.10
N THR A 70 -2.57 -8.42 -15.26
CA THR A 70 -2.50 -6.95 -15.35
C THR A 70 -3.62 -6.25 -14.58
N GLU A 71 -4.86 -6.72 -14.70
CA GLU A 71 -6.00 -6.13 -13.96
C GLU A 71 -5.90 -6.37 -12.45
N GLU A 72 -5.45 -7.55 -12.02
CA GLU A 72 -5.30 -7.86 -10.58
C GLU A 72 -4.18 -7.02 -9.97
N TYR A 73 -3.03 -6.92 -10.66
CA TYR A 73 -1.93 -6.02 -10.31
C TYR A 73 -2.41 -4.56 -10.20
N ALA A 74 -3.07 -4.04 -11.23
CA ALA A 74 -3.53 -2.66 -11.26
C ALA A 74 -4.55 -2.36 -10.16
N ASN A 75 -5.49 -3.27 -9.90
CA ASN A 75 -6.49 -3.11 -8.84
C ASN A 75 -5.86 -3.18 -7.43
N HIS A 76 -4.88 -4.08 -7.23
CA HIS A 76 -4.15 -4.17 -5.96
C HIS A 76 -3.39 -2.88 -5.66
N TRP A 77 -2.53 -2.44 -6.57
CA TRP A 77 -1.71 -1.24 -6.37
C TRP A 77 -2.54 0.04 -6.38
N SER A 78 -3.60 0.13 -7.20
CA SER A 78 -4.55 1.25 -7.13
C SER A 78 -5.20 1.35 -5.74
N THR A 79 -5.59 0.22 -5.14
CA THR A 79 -6.15 0.19 -3.78
C THR A 79 -5.13 0.67 -2.74
N VAL A 80 -3.91 0.13 -2.77
CA VAL A 80 -2.82 0.49 -1.85
C VAL A 80 -2.53 1.99 -1.93
N TRP A 81 -2.34 2.52 -3.14
CA TRP A 81 -2.02 3.92 -3.36
C TRP A 81 -3.18 4.87 -3.11
N THR A 82 -4.43 4.46 -3.37
CA THR A 82 -5.60 5.27 -2.99
C THR A 82 -5.63 5.46 -1.49
N ASN A 83 -5.44 4.39 -0.71
CA ASN A 83 -5.42 4.47 0.75
C ASN A 83 -4.25 5.33 1.26
N LEU A 84 -3.08 5.25 0.62
CA LEU A 84 -1.92 6.07 0.96
C LEU A 84 -2.15 7.57 0.69
N LEU A 85 -2.74 7.91 -0.46
CA LEU A 85 -2.84 9.30 -0.94
C LEU A 85 -4.00 10.07 -0.30
N ILE A 86 -5.14 9.40 -0.08
CA ILE A 86 -6.38 10.05 0.39
C ILE A 86 -7.00 9.36 1.61
N GLY A 87 -6.31 8.39 2.21
CA GLY A 87 -6.85 7.64 3.35
C GLY A 87 -7.95 6.64 2.95
N ARG A 88 -8.44 5.89 3.94
CA ARG A 88 -9.53 4.91 3.74
C ARG A 88 -10.90 5.59 3.60
N SER A 89 -11.10 6.74 4.25
CA SER A 89 -12.34 7.52 4.25
C SER A 89 -12.37 8.66 3.24
N GLY A 90 -11.25 9.00 2.59
CA GLY A 90 -11.23 10.11 1.62
C GLY A 90 -12.17 9.85 0.44
N GLY A 91 -13.07 10.82 0.20
CA GLY A 91 -14.08 10.78 -0.86
C GLY A 91 -15.24 9.83 -0.55
N THR A 92 -15.52 9.60 0.73
CA THR A 92 -16.66 8.78 1.18
C THR A 92 -17.81 9.62 1.74
N ASP A 93 -17.55 10.85 2.21
CA ASP A 93 -18.60 11.80 2.56
C ASP A 93 -19.08 12.56 1.32
N ARG A 94 -20.38 12.88 1.26
CA ARG A 94 -20.99 13.67 0.18
C ARG A 94 -20.51 15.13 0.14
N ARG A 95 -19.83 15.57 1.19
CA ARG A 95 -19.23 16.92 1.29
C ARG A 95 -17.74 16.94 1.01
N ASP A 96 -17.12 15.78 0.75
CA ASP A 96 -15.71 15.72 0.38
C ASP A 96 -15.50 16.32 -1.01
N LEU A 97 -14.41 17.05 -1.18
CA LEU A 97 -13.99 17.51 -2.51
C LEU A 97 -13.41 16.36 -3.34
N THR A 98 -12.92 15.33 -2.66
CA THR A 98 -12.29 14.15 -3.25
C THR A 98 -13.34 13.22 -3.84
N ASN A 99 -13.15 12.81 -5.09
CA ASN A 99 -13.87 11.72 -5.72
C ASN A 99 -12.97 10.46 -5.72
N ARG A 100 -13.25 9.53 -4.80
CA ARG A 100 -12.47 8.30 -4.63
C ARG A 100 -12.45 7.43 -5.89
N THR A 101 -13.57 7.33 -6.60
CA THR A 101 -13.67 6.56 -7.84
C THR A 101 -12.79 7.18 -8.94
N GLY A 102 -12.75 8.51 -9.03
CA GLY A 102 -11.86 9.24 -9.93
C GLY A 102 -10.38 8.97 -9.66
N MET A 103 -9.97 9.00 -8.38
CA MET A 103 -8.61 8.61 -7.97
C MET A 103 -8.29 7.16 -8.34
N GLN A 104 -9.17 6.22 -7.99
CA GLN A 104 -8.98 4.79 -8.26
C GLN A 104 -8.89 4.50 -9.75
N LYS A 105 -9.67 5.20 -10.58
CA LYS A 105 -9.59 5.09 -12.04
C LYS A 105 -8.22 5.53 -12.53
N TYR A 106 -7.77 6.73 -12.15
CA TYR A 106 -6.45 7.26 -12.54
C TYR A 106 -5.30 6.33 -12.13
N LEU A 107 -5.30 5.84 -10.89
CA LEU A 107 -4.26 4.94 -10.40
C LEU A 107 -4.30 3.59 -11.11
N ARG A 108 -5.47 3.02 -11.37
CA ARG A 108 -5.60 1.74 -12.09
C ARG A 108 -5.06 1.87 -13.50
N ASP A 109 -5.45 2.91 -14.22
CA ASP A 109 -4.94 3.19 -15.57
C ASP A 109 -3.41 3.38 -15.54
N SER A 110 -2.89 4.08 -14.53
CA SER A 110 -1.45 4.30 -14.34
C SER A 110 -0.69 3.00 -14.09
N PHE A 111 -1.17 2.12 -13.20
CA PHE A 111 -0.50 0.85 -12.90
C PHE A 111 -0.64 -0.17 -14.04
N ALA A 112 -1.80 -0.25 -14.70
CA ALA A 112 -2.02 -1.11 -15.85
C ALA A 112 -1.09 -0.71 -17.02
N GLY A 113 -0.94 0.60 -17.27
CA GLY A 113 -0.06 1.14 -18.30
C GLY A 113 1.43 1.20 -17.93
N ASN A 114 1.82 0.69 -16.76
CA ASN A 114 3.18 0.80 -16.22
C ASN A 114 3.76 2.23 -16.22
N LYS A 115 2.94 3.22 -15.81
CA LYS A 115 3.39 4.60 -15.64
C LYS A 115 4.56 4.64 -14.65
N THR A 116 5.62 5.34 -15.02
CA THR A 116 6.82 5.47 -14.19
C THR A 116 6.52 6.29 -12.94
N TYR A 117 7.21 6.00 -11.83
CA TYR A 117 6.87 6.63 -10.55
C TYR A 117 7.13 8.15 -10.53
N ASP A 118 8.14 8.63 -11.25
CA ASP A 118 8.40 10.07 -11.43
C ASP A 118 7.23 10.78 -12.12
N GLN A 119 6.67 10.20 -13.18
CA GLN A 119 5.47 10.73 -13.85
C GLN A 119 4.28 10.73 -12.91
N LEU A 120 4.05 9.63 -12.19
CA LEU A 120 2.98 9.53 -11.20
C LEU A 120 3.10 10.62 -10.11
N ALA A 121 4.30 10.81 -9.55
CA ALA A 121 4.57 11.80 -8.52
C ALA A 121 4.41 13.24 -9.05
N TYR A 122 4.93 13.51 -10.24
CA TYR A 122 4.78 14.81 -10.89
C TYR A 122 3.31 15.14 -11.13
N GLU A 123 2.56 14.24 -11.79
CA GLU A 123 1.14 14.44 -12.09
C GLU A 123 0.30 14.64 -10.82
N LEU A 124 0.55 13.89 -9.74
CA LEU A 124 -0.20 14.05 -8.49
C LEU A 124 0.00 15.45 -7.86
N VAL A 125 1.19 16.04 -7.98
CA VAL A 125 1.50 17.35 -7.40
C VAL A 125 1.03 18.51 -8.30
N THR A 126 1.15 18.35 -9.62
CA THR A 126 0.95 19.44 -10.58
C THR A 126 -0.44 19.46 -11.22
N ALA A 127 -1.21 18.38 -11.12
CA ALA A 127 -2.49 18.23 -11.82
C ALA A 127 -3.46 19.40 -11.61
N GLU A 128 -4.24 19.65 -12.67
CA GLU A 128 -5.41 20.52 -12.70
C GLU A 128 -6.59 19.81 -13.37
N GLY A 129 -7.78 20.34 -13.14
CA GLY A 129 -9.02 19.82 -13.72
C GLY A 129 -9.97 19.25 -12.69
N SER A 130 -10.93 18.47 -13.18
CA SER A 130 -12.07 17.99 -12.40
C SER A 130 -11.80 16.64 -11.74
N THR A 131 -12.31 16.48 -10.52
CA THR A 131 -12.23 15.25 -9.74
C THR A 131 -13.07 14.10 -10.29
N MET A 132 -14.13 14.40 -11.04
CA MET A 132 -15.19 13.44 -11.38
C MET A 132 -15.07 12.90 -12.81
N PRO A 133 -15.05 11.56 -13.00
CA PRO A 133 -15.08 10.93 -14.33
C PRO A 133 -16.30 11.38 -15.15
N GLY A 134 -16.08 11.65 -16.44
CA GLY A 134 -17.13 12.09 -17.38
C GLY A 134 -17.20 13.61 -17.57
N ASN A 135 -16.60 14.40 -16.67
CA ASN A 135 -16.47 15.84 -16.86
C ASN A 135 -15.45 16.17 -17.96
N ALA A 136 -15.65 17.28 -18.68
CA ALA A 136 -14.84 17.66 -19.86
C ALA A 136 -13.33 17.75 -19.56
N ASN A 137 -12.96 18.25 -18.37
CA ASN A 137 -11.57 18.38 -17.92
C ASN A 137 -11.25 17.36 -16.82
N PHE A 138 -11.78 16.15 -16.88
CA PHE A 138 -11.50 15.12 -15.87
C PHE A 138 -10.01 14.81 -15.80
N ASN A 139 -9.46 14.91 -14.59
CA ASN A 139 -8.10 14.50 -14.27
C ASN A 139 -8.09 13.84 -12.89
N GLY A 140 -8.04 12.52 -12.84
CA GLY A 140 -8.17 11.80 -11.56
C GLY A 140 -7.03 12.08 -10.57
N ALA A 141 -5.86 12.56 -11.02
CA ALA A 141 -4.74 12.91 -10.16
C ALA A 141 -5.07 14.09 -9.21
N VAL A 142 -5.95 15.01 -9.61
CA VAL A 142 -6.34 16.18 -8.79
C VAL A 142 -6.96 15.79 -7.44
N ASN A 143 -7.54 14.59 -7.37
CA ASN A 143 -8.15 14.04 -6.15
C ASN A 143 -7.15 13.92 -4.99
N PHE A 144 -5.85 13.89 -5.25
CA PHE A 144 -4.86 13.86 -4.19
C PHE A 144 -4.80 15.19 -3.42
N LEU A 145 -4.85 16.33 -4.12
CA LEU A 145 -4.65 17.66 -3.52
C LEU A 145 -5.94 18.42 -3.25
N VAL A 146 -7.04 18.09 -3.93
CA VAL A 146 -8.26 18.90 -3.95
C VAL A 146 -8.82 19.24 -2.56
N ASP A 147 -8.76 18.29 -1.62
CA ASP A 147 -9.24 18.51 -0.25
C ASP A 147 -8.17 19.10 0.69
N LYS A 148 -6.90 19.11 0.24
CA LYS A 148 -5.73 19.48 1.03
C LYS A 148 -5.27 20.93 0.82
N VAL A 149 -5.54 21.51 -0.34
CA VAL A 149 -5.03 22.85 -0.71
C VAL A 149 -5.83 23.99 -0.07
N ASN A 150 -7.14 23.81 0.11
CA ASN A 150 -7.99 24.82 0.72
C ASN A 150 -7.90 24.81 2.26
N ALA A 151 -7.65 23.65 2.85
CA ALA A 151 -7.54 23.48 4.29
C ALA A 151 -6.35 24.27 4.84
N GLU A 152 -6.62 25.14 5.84
CA GLU A 152 -5.60 25.94 6.54
C GLU A 152 -4.51 26.49 5.61
N LYS A 153 -4.89 27.07 4.47
CA LYS A 153 -3.94 27.70 3.54
C LYS A 153 -2.89 26.72 2.95
N GLY A 154 -3.22 25.44 2.82
CA GLY A 154 -2.40 24.42 2.16
C GLY A 154 -1.47 23.64 3.10
N THR A 155 -1.66 23.73 4.42
CA THR A 155 -0.84 23.01 5.42
C THR A 155 -0.92 21.49 5.26
N LEU A 156 -2.11 20.96 4.92
CA LEU A 156 -2.30 19.53 4.65
C LEU A 156 -1.59 19.09 3.37
N ALA A 157 -1.61 19.92 2.32
CA ALA A 157 -0.89 19.64 1.08
C ALA A 157 0.63 19.62 1.32
N THR A 158 1.13 20.61 2.08
CA THR A 158 2.52 20.74 2.52
C THR A 158 2.99 19.47 3.22
N SER A 159 2.25 19.05 4.25
CA SER A 159 2.57 17.88 5.05
C SER A 159 2.48 16.58 4.25
N SER A 160 1.45 16.45 3.40
CA SER A 160 1.22 15.22 2.63
C SER A 160 2.26 15.03 1.53
N VAL A 161 2.58 16.07 0.76
CA VAL A 161 3.54 15.98 -0.35
C VAL A 161 4.95 15.70 0.18
N SER A 162 5.38 16.44 1.20
CA SER A 162 6.70 16.26 1.81
C SER A 162 6.86 14.87 2.43
N ARG A 163 5.86 14.39 3.17
CA ARG A 163 5.89 13.06 3.81
C ARG A 163 5.80 11.91 2.80
N ILE A 164 4.85 11.95 1.86
CA ILE A 164 4.57 10.83 0.96
C ILE A 164 5.67 10.65 -0.08
N PHE A 165 6.16 11.75 -0.67
CA PHE A 165 7.09 11.69 -1.80
C PHE A 165 8.54 11.95 -1.41
N LEU A 166 8.82 12.70 -0.35
CA LEU A 166 10.20 13.02 0.05
C LEU A 166 10.62 12.32 1.35
N GLY A 167 9.71 11.66 2.07
CA GLY A 167 10.01 11.05 3.36
C GLY A 167 10.41 12.10 4.39
N GLN A 168 9.76 13.25 4.33
CA GLN A 168 10.13 14.43 5.09
C GLN A 168 8.95 14.86 5.96
N GLN A 169 9.06 14.62 7.27
CA GLN A 169 8.01 14.97 8.22
C GLN A 169 8.11 16.44 8.67
N VAL A 170 7.68 17.36 7.79
CA VAL A 170 7.70 18.81 8.08
C VAL A 170 6.58 19.25 9.02
N GLN A 171 5.54 18.45 9.26
CA GLN A 171 4.30 18.88 9.93
C GLN A 171 4.51 19.39 11.36
N CYS A 172 5.40 18.78 12.13
CA CYS A 172 5.73 19.26 13.48
C CYS A 172 6.36 20.65 13.45
N THR A 173 7.00 21.00 12.32
CA THR A 173 7.57 22.32 12.11
C THR A 173 6.60 23.39 11.66
N GLN A 174 5.30 23.09 11.50
CA GLN A 174 4.29 24.12 11.24
C GLN A 174 4.25 25.20 12.34
N CYS A 175 4.33 24.77 13.60
CA CYS A 175 4.12 25.61 14.78
C CYS A 175 5.40 25.92 15.57
N HIS A 176 6.49 25.18 15.33
CA HIS A 176 7.75 25.39 16.06
C HIS A 176 8.98 24.81 15.36
N ASN A 177 10.18 25.18 15.79
CA ASN A 177 11.39 24.48 15.35
C ASN A 177 11.39 23.05 15.90
N HIS A 178 11.87 22.09 15.12
CA HIS A 178 11.98 20.72 15.59
C HIS A 178 12.87 20.66 16.85
N PRO A 179 12.49 19.90 17.90
CA PRO A 179 13.21 19.89 19.16
C PRO A 179 14.59 19.22 19.10
N PHE A 180 14.80 18.32 18.14
CA PHE A 180 15.98 17.44 18.11
C PHE A 180 16.77 17.49 16.78
N ASN A 181 16.36 18.30 15.81
CA ASN A 181 17.07 18.43 14.53
C ASN A 181 17.11 19.91 14.08
N GLN A 182 17.76 20.18 12.95
CA GLN A 182 17.99 21.56 12.48
C GLN A 182 16.77 22.19 11.79
N TRP A 183 15.67 21.45 11.60
CA TRP A 183 14.53 21.95 10.86
C TRP A 183 13.82 23.05 11.63
N LYS A 184 13.70 24.19 10.95
CA LYS A 184 13.08 25.40 11.48
C LYS A 184 11.64 25.50 11.02
N GLN A 185 10.83 26.23 11.79
CA GLN A 185 9.46 26.54 11.41
C GLN A 185 9.37 27.18 10.01
N GLN A 186 10.38 27.99 9.67
CA GLN A 186 10.53 28.60 8.36
C GLN A 186 10.44 27.61 7.20
N LYS A 187 11.05 26.41 7.32
CA LYS A 187 11.10 25.42 6.24
C LYS A 187 9.71 24.90 5.87
N PHE A 188 8.82 24.74 6.85
CA PHE A 188 7.43 24.38 6.60
C PHE A 188 6.73 25.44 5.75
N TRP A 189 6.88 26.72 6.11
CA TRP A 189 6.20 27.82 5.43
C TRP A 189 6.81 28.15 4.07
N GLU A 190 8.11 27.92 3.88
CA GLU A 190 8.78 27.94 2.59
C GLU A 190 8.20 26.89 1.64
N PHE A 191 8.03 25.65 2.12
CA PHE A 191 7.43 24.58 1.32
C PHE A 191 5.93 24.82 1.09
N ASN A 192 5.22 25.38 2.08
CA ASN A 192 3.82 25.75 1.96
C ASN A 192 3.58 26.80 0.87
N ALA A 193 4.54 27.70 0.66
CA ALA A 193 4.43 28.76 -0.34
C ALA A 193 4.23 28.25 -1.77
N PHE A 194 4.62 26.99 -2.07
CA PHE A 194 4.37 26.36 -3.37
C PHE A 194 2.89 26.07 -3.65
N PHE A 195 2.06 25.91 -2.62
CA PHE A 195 0.63 25.58 -2.77
C PHE A 195 -0.29 26.82 -2.74
N ARG A 196 0.27 28.03 -2.62
CA ARG A 196 -0.52 29.25 -2.41
C ARG A 196 -1.18 29.79 -3.67
N GLN A 197 -0.65 29.44 -4.85
CA GLN A 197 -1.23 29.72 -6.16
C GLN A 197 -2.24 28.63 -6.58
N THR A 198 -2.93 27.99 -5.65
CA THR A 198 -3.79 26.84 -5.97
C THR A 198 -5.07 26.87 -5.18
N ARG A 199 -6.17 26.52 -5.83
CA ARG A 199 -7.49 26.49 -5.21
C ARG A 199 -8.30 25.31 -5.71
N ALA A 200 -9.04 24.70 -4.80
CA ALA A 200 -10.09 23.77 -5.15
C ALA A 200 -11.45 24.49 -5.20
N LEU A 201 -12.05 24.52 -6.38
CA LEU A 201 -13.37 25.10 -6.64
C LEU A 201 -14.44 24.03 -6.46
N ARG A 202 -15.48 24.32 -5.67
CA ARG A 202 -16.63 23.43 -5.48
C ARG A 202 -17.59 23.56 -6.65
N ARG A 203 -18.05 22.44 -7.21
CA ARG A 203 -19.15 22.35 -8.15
C ARG A 203 -20.31 21.64 -7.45
N PHE A 204 -21.45 22.31 -7.35
CA PHE A 204 -22.61 21.81 -6.61
C PHE A 204 -23.59 21.14 -7.56
N VAL A 205 -24.32 20.15 -7.05
CA VAL A 205 -25.49 19.61 -7.75
C VAL A 205 -26.56 20.72 -7.82
N ASP A 206 -27.11 20.95 -9.01
CA ASP A 206 -28.09 21.99 -9.28
C ASP A 206 -29.23 22.00 -8.26
N GLY A 207 -29.47 23.18 -7.65
CA GLY A 207 -30.53 23.38 -6.67
C GLY A 207 -30.25 22.80 -5.28
N THR A 208 -29.06 22.26 -5.00
CA THR A 208 -28.69 21.71 -3.68
C THR A 208 -27.42 22.36 -3.12
N ARG A 209 -27.04 21.94 -1.90
CA ARG A 209 -25.72 22.27 -1.31
C ARG A 209 -24.74 21.10 -1.37
N ASP A 210 -25.12 20.02 -2.06
CA ASP A 210 -24.30 18.83 -2.19
C ASP A 210 -23.23 19.06 -3.26
N ILE A 211 -22.02 18.58 -2.98
CA ILE A 211 -20.90 18.73 -3.90
C ILE A 211 -20.99 17.62 -4.94
N GLU A 212 -21.12 17.99 -6.21
CA GLU A 212 -21.10 17.06 -7.34
C GLU A 212 -19.66 16.68 -7.67
N SER A 213 -18.81 17.70 -7.79
CA SER A 213 -17.40 17.55 -8.11
C SER A 213 -16.62 18.75 -7.58
N ALA A 214 -15.31 18.66 -7.69
CA ALA A 214 -14.41 19.78 -7.44
C ALA A 214 -13.46 19.94 -8.61
N GLU A 215 -12.91 21.15 -8.77
CA GLU A 215 -11.95 21.48 -9.80
C GLU A 215 -10.72 22.09 -9.14
N LEU A 216 -9.57 21.47 -9.35
CA LEU A 216 -8.29 21.98 -8.87
C LEU A 216 -7.71 22.89 -9.96
N VAL A 217 -7.46 24.14 -9.62
CA VAL A 217 -6.95 25.16 -10.55
C VAL A 217 -5.78 25.91 -9.93
N SER A 218 -4.84 26.35 -10.76
CA SER A 218 -3.91 27.41 -10.38
C SER A 218 -4.61 28.76 -10.50
N GLN A 219 -4.27 29.66 -9.58
CA GLN A 219 -4.79 31.02 -9.56
C GLN A 219 -3.71 31.95 -9.02
N ASP A 220 -3.75 33.21 -9.47
CA ASP A 220 -2.84 34.23 -8.96
C ASP A 220 -2.97 34.36 -7.44
N PHE A 221 -1.84 34.58 -6.80
CA PHE A 221 -1.72 34.73 -5.36
C PHE A 221 -1.12 36.09 -5.04
N ALA A 222 -1.95 37.05 -4.63
CA ALA A 222 -1.49 38.40 -4.27
C ALA A 222 -0.62 38.44 -2.99
N GLY A 223 -0.22 37.32 -2.40
CA GLY A 223 0.43 37.32 -1.10
C GLY A 223 -0.50 37.74 0.03
N GLU A 224 0.00 37.65 1.25
CA GLU A 224 -0.73 38.10 2.44
C GLU A 224 -0.59 39.61 2.69
N ALA A 225 0.31 40.27 1.94
CA ALA A 225 0.44 41.73 1.88
C ALA A 225 -0.36 42.36 0.71
N ASN A 226 -1.10 41.56 -0.07
CA ASN A 226 -1.85 42.02 -1.25
C ASN A 226 -0.96 42.71 -2.31
N ASP A 227 0.24 42.19 -2.49
CA ASP A 227 1.21 42.54 -3.53
C ASP A 227 1.60 41.26 -4.29
N PRO A 228 1.05 41.01 -5.50
CA PRO A 228 1.37 39.82 -6.28
C PRO A 228 2.82 39.78 -6.79
N GLU A 229 3.54 40.90 -6.86
CA GLU A 229 4.96 40.91 -7.28
C GLU A 229 5.88 40.33 -6.20
N ASP A 230 5.46 40.40 -4.93
CA ASP A 230 6.20 39.86 -3.78
C ASP A 230 5.56 38.58 -3.23
N ALA A 231 4.23 38.46 -3.32
CA ALA A 231 3.41 37.29 -2.98
C ALA A 231 3.88 36.49 -1.75
N LEU A 232 4.19 37.22 -0.68
CA LEU A 232 4.72 36.69 0.57
C LEU A 232 3.69 35.87 1.35
N VAL A 233 4.19 34.95 2.17
CA VAL A 233 3.39 34.17 3.14
C VAL A 233 3.80 34.57 4.54
N PHE A 234 2.87 35.02 5.39
CA PHE A 234 3.17 35.26 6.80
C PHE A 234 3.01 33.98 7.62
N TYR A 235 3.86 33.85 8.63
CA TYR A 235 3.68 32.89 9.69
C TYR A 235 4.13 33.49 11.03
N GLU A 236 3.51 33.02 12.11
CA GLU A 236 3.75 33.52 13.46
C GLU A 236 4.66 32.57 14.24
N LEU A 237 5.70 33.12 14.84
CA LEU A 237 6.53 32.39 15.81
C LEU A 237 5.83 32.33 17.18
N ARG A 238 6.19 31.36 18.02
CA ARG A 238 5.63 31.21 19.37
C ARG A 238 5.73 32.45 20.27
N ASN A 239 6.64 33.37 19.98
CA ASN A 239 6.80 34.63 20.71
C ASN A 239 5.94 35.78 20.14
N GLY A 240 5.03 35.51 19.21
CA GLY A 240 4.17 36.49 18.55
C GLY A 240 4.82 37.25 17.41
N LEU A 241 6.09 36.98 17.09
CA LEU A 241 6.78 37.66 15.99
C LEU A 241 6.30 37.10 14.64
N GLN A 242 5.78 37.97 13.79
CA GLN A 242 5.48 37.63 12.40
C GLN A 242 6.77 37.52 11.57
N LYS A 243 6.82 36.49 10.74
CA LYS A 243 7.88 36.22 9.77
C LYS A 243 7.28 35.99 8.39
N VAL A 244 8.13 36.09 7.38
CA VAL A 244 7.77 35.89 5.97
C VAL A 244 8.44 34.64 5.43
N ALA A 245 7.76 33.96 4.52
CA ALA A 245 8.30 32.85 3.74
C ALA A 245 8.00 33.05 2.26
N TYR A 246 8.95 32.59 1.43
CA TYR A 246 8.91 32.56 -0.02
C TYR A 246 9.01 31.10 -0.49
N PRO A 247 8.63 30.77 -1.74
CA PRO A 247 8.75 29.41 -2.24
C PRO A 247 10.22 28.98 -2.32
N VAL A 248 10.63 28.14 -1.37
CA VAL A 248 11.98 27.57 -1.27
C VAL A 248 11.86 26.07 -1.01
N PHE A 249 12.52 25.27 -1.84
CA PHE A 249 12.51 23.82 -1.71
C PHE A 249 13.32 23.35 -0.50
N THR A 250 13.20 22.08 -0.16
CA THR A 250 13.74 21.52 1.08
C THR A 250 15.27 21.54 1.12
N ASP A 251 15.92 21.58 -0.04
CA ASP A 251 17.38 21.74 -0.19
C ASP A 251 17.85 23.21 -0.21
N GLY A 252 16.93 24.18 -0.15
CA GLY A 252 17.23 25.61 -0.22
C GLY A 252 17.13 26.22 -1.62
N THR A 253 16.74 25.45 -2.65
CA THR A 253 16.52 26.00 -3.99
C THR A 253 15.34 26.97 -3.98
N GLU A 254 15.60 28.23 -4.32
CA GLU A 254 14.60 29.28 -4.44
C GLU A 254 14.03 29.31 -5.86
N ILE A 255 12.74 29.65 -6.00
CA ILE A 255 12.12 29.98 -7.28
C ILE A 255 11.61 31.42 -7.26
N GLU A 256 11.09 31.90 -8.39
CA GLU A 256 10.52 33.25 -8.44
C GLU A 256 9.42 33.44 -7.39
N LYS A 257 9.48 34.59 -6.72
CA LYS A 257 8.54 34.95 -5.67
C LYS A 257 7.21 35.47 -6.23
N SER A 258 7.09 35.69 -7.54
CA SER A 258 5.85 36.21 -8.14
C SER A 258 4.65 35.35 -7.74
N GLY A 259 3.53 36.04 -7.58
CA GLY A 259 2.22 35.51 -7.32
C GLY A 259 1.42 35.26 -8.59
N PHE A 260 1.86 35.79 -9.74
CA PHE A 260 1.20 35.59 -11.02
C PHE A 260 1.54 34.21 -11.58
N VAL A 261 0.52 33.46 -12.00
CA VAL A 261 0.71 32.12 -12.59
C VAL A 261 1.43 32.22 -13.95
N GLU A 262 1.25 33.33 -14.67
CA GLU A 262 1.93 33.57 -15.95
C GLU A 262 3.45 33.77 -15.82
N ASP A 263 3.91 34.30 -14.68
CA ASP A 263 5.34 34.43 -14.38
C ASP A 263 5.90 33.09 -13.90
N VAL A 264 5.21 32.47 -12.92
CA VAL A 264 5.63 31.22 -12.30
C VAL A 264 4.43 30.42 -11.81
N ASN A 265 4.35 29.16 -12.25
CA ASN A 265 3.47 28.17 -11.62
C ASN A 265 4.25 27.43 -10.53
N ARG A 266 4.07 27.84 -9.27
CA ARG A 266 4.82 27.29 -8.15
C ARG A 266 4.62 25.78 -7.95
N ARG A 267 3.45 25.20 -8.26
CA ARG A 267 3.26 23.74 -8.12
C ARG A 267 3.99 22.96 -9.20
N GLU A 268 4.04 23.47 -10.43
CA GLU A 268 4.83 22.86 -11.51
C GLU A 268 6.32 22.87 -11.18
N GLU A 269 6.84 23.99 -10.69
CA GLU A 269 8.21 24.07 -10.21
C GLU A 269 8.48 23.13 -9.04
N LEU A 270 7.55 23.02 -8.08
CA LEU A 270 7.67 22.03 -7.00
C LEU A 270 7.78 20.61 -7.57
N GLY A 271 6.92 20.25 -8.53
CA GLY A 271 6.98 18.97 -9.23
C GLY A 271 8.36 18.74 -9.84
N ARG A 272 8.90 19.73 -10.56
CA ARG A 272 10.23 19.65 -11.19
C ARG A 272 11.36 19.47 -10.16
N LEU A 273 11.32 20.21 -9.06
CA LEU A 273 12.31 20.13 -7.98
C LEU A 273 12.26 18.78 -7.26
N MET A 274 11.06 18.23 -7.06
CA MET A 274 10.90 16.87 -6.52
C MET A 274 11.58 15.82 -7.39
N LEU A 275 11.45 15.90 -8.72
CA LEU A 275 12.12 14.96 -9.64
C LEU A 275 13.65 15.03 -9.57
N GLN A 276 14.20 16.17 -9.17
CA GLN A 276 15.65 16.35 -9.01
C GLN A 276 16.15 15.87 -7.63
N SER A 277 15.24 15.66 -6.68
CA SER A 277 15.58 15.30 -5.31
C SER A 277 15.90 13.82 -5.15
N GLU A 278 17.03 13.50 -4.51
CA GLU A 278 17.36 12.13 -4.09
C GLU A 278 16.37 11.57 -3.06
N TYR A 279 15.64 12.44 -2.35
CA TYR A 279 14.63 12.03 -1.39
C TYR A 279 13.44 11.35 -2.08
N LEU A 280 13.13 11.73 -3.32
CA LEU A 280 12.10 11.04 -4.11
C LEU A 280 12.47 9.57 -4.31
N ASP A 281 13.73 9.32 -4.66
CA ASP A 281 14.26 7.99 -4.95
C ASP A 281 14.32 7.13 -3.69
N LYS A 282 14.85 7.70 -2.60
CA LYS A 282 14.99 7.00 -1.32
C LYS A 282 13.63 6.69 -0.71
N MET A 283 12.69 7.63 -0.77
CA MET A 283 11.37 7.47 -0.15
C MET A 283 10.60 6.33 -0.79
N ILE A 284 10.52 6.28 -2.13
CA ILE A 284 9.79 5.21 -2.81
C ILE A 284 10.44 3.85 -2.62
N VAL A 285 11.78 3.77 -2.66
CA VAL A 285 12.51 2.53 -2.37
C VAL A 285 12.22 2.06 -0.95
N ASN A 286 12.31 2.96 0.04
CA ASN A 286 12.04 2.63 1.44
C ASN A 286 10.60 2.17 1.65
N ARG A 287 9.64 2.87 1.03
CA ARG A 287 8.21 2.55 1.12
C ARG A 287 7.89 1.20 0.50
N MET A 288 8.33 0.96 -0.74
CA MET A 288 8.12 -0.32 -1.43
C MET A 288 8.81 -1.45 -0.66
N TRP A 289 10.04 -1.25 -0.20
CA TRP A 289 10.72 -2.24 0.66
C TRP A 289 9.90 -2.59 1.90
N SER A 290 9.38 -1.58 2.60
CA SER A 290 8.53 -1.80 3.78
C SER A 290 7.22 -2.54 3.46
N MET A 291 6.62 -2.31 2.29
CA MET A 291 5.40 -2.99 1.84
C MET A 291 5.60 -4.47 1.53
N PHE A 292 6.82 -4.91 1.21
CA PHE A 292 7.15 -6.32 0.92
C PHE A 292 7.80 -7.05 2.09
N LEU A 293 8.64 -6.36 2.88
CA LEU A 293 9.38 -6.97 3.98
C LEU A 293 8.83 -6.60 5.36
N GLY A 294 7.91 -5.64 5.46
CA GLY A 294 7.22 -5.25 6.70
C GLY A 294 7.83 -4.10 7.47
N TYR A 295 9.11 -3.84 7.25
CA TYR A 295 9.82 -2.70 7.83
C TYR A 295 10.65 -2.04 6.74
N GLY A 296 10.65 -0.70 6.73
CA GLY A 296 11.59 0.06 5.92
C GLY A 296 12.98 0.06 6.55
N PHE A 297 13.92 0.74 5.90
CA PHE A 297 15.23 1.04 6.44
C PHE A 297 15.19 2.09 7.55
N THR A 298 14.12 2.89 7.64
CA THR A 298 13.92 3.89 8.70
C THR A 298 12.63 3.63 9.49
N ARG A 299 12.55 4.18 10.70
CA ARG A 299 11.35 4.14 11.54
C ARG A 299 11.08 5.50 12.19
N PRO A 300 10.03 6.23 11.81
CA PRO A 300 9.00 5.90 10.81
C PRO A 300 9.54 5.74 9.38
N ILE A 301 8.78 5.05 8.52
CA ILE A 301 9.18 4.78 7.12
C ILE A 301 9.22 6.03 6.24
N ASP A 302 8.50 7.08 6.65
CA ASP A 302 8.33 8.34 5.94
C ASP A 302 9.06 9.50 6.62
N ASP A 303 10.10 9.16 7.39
CA ASP A 303 11.05 10.09 7.98
C ASP A 303 12.49 9.66 7.65
N LEU A 304 13.04 10.21 6.57
CA LEU A 304 14.40 9.98 6.08
C LEU A 304 15.39 11.04 6.58
N GLY A 305 14.98 11.86 7.56
CA GLY A 305 15.82 12.93 8.08
C GLY A 305 17.09 12.42 8.77
N PRO A 306 18.12 13.27 8.93
CA PRO A 306 19.40 12.89 9.53
C PRO A 306 19.29 12.45 11.00
N HIS A 307 18.19 12.76 11.67
CA HIS A 307 17.89 12.31 13.04
C HIS A 307 17.33 10.88 13.11
N ASN A 308 16.94 10.30 11.97
CA ASN A 308 16.42 8.95 11.86
C ASN A 308 17.33 8.11 10.95
N PRO A 309 18.45 7.57 11.48
CA PRO A 309 19.42 6.87 10.67
C PRO A 309 18.81 5.62 10.01
N SER A 310 19.11 5.44 8.72
CA SER A 310 18.78 4.23 7.97
C SER A 310 19.53 3.02 8.54
N SER A 311 18.87 1.87 8.62
CA SER A 311 19.48 0.60 9.01
C SER A 311 20.49 0.09 7.99
N HIS A 312 20.31 0.45 6.71
CA HIS A 312 21.21 0.09 5.61
C HIS A 312 21.42 1.33 4.71
N PRO A 313 22.21 2.32 5.16
CA PRO A 313 22.31 3.62 4.47
C PRO A 313 22.88 3.50 3.06
N GLU A 314 23.95 2.73 2.87
CA GLU A 314 24.55 2.51 1.55
C GLU A 314 23.61 1.76 0.59
N LEU A 315 22.85 0.78 1.11
CA LEU A 315 21.88 0.06 0.30
C LEU A 315 20.75 0.97 -0.17
N LEU A 316 20.18 1.78 0.74
CA LEU A 316 19.10 2.71 0.40
C LEU A 316 19.57 3.75 -0.63
N GLU A 317 20.77 4.30 -0.43
CA GLU A 317 21.39 5.25 -1.36
C GLU A 317 21.57 4.63 -2.76
N ASN A 318 22.22 3.47 -2.84
CA ASN A 318 22.54 2.84 -4.12
C ASN A 318 21.29 2.32 -4.81
N LEU A 319 20.32 1.75 -4.08
CA LEU A 319 19.06 1.29 -4.64
C LEU A 319 18.20 2.45 -5.15
N GLY A 320 18.22 3.61 -4.48
CA GLY A 320 17.61 4.85 -4.98
C GLY A 320 18.22 5.30 -6.31
N LYS A 321 19.55 5.35 -6.40
CA LYS A 321 20.27 5.70 -7.64
C LYS A 321 19.97 4.73 -8.78
N GLU A 322 20.01 3.43 -8.51
CA GLU A 322 19.66 2.40 -9.49
C GLU A 322 18.20 2.53 -9.94
N PHE A 323 17.28 2.80 -9.02
CA PHE A 323 15.88 3.00 -9.37
C PHE A 323 15.67 4.20 -10.31
N ARG A 324 16.31 5.34 -10.01
CA ARG A 324 16.33 6.52 -10.89
C ARG A 324 16.94 6.20 -12.25
N ALA A 325 18.09 5.52 -12.28
CA ALA A 325 18.79 5.14 -13.52
C ALA A 325 17.98 4.18 -14.40
N ASN A 326 17.00 3.48 -13.81
CA ASN A 326 16.08 2.58 -14.49
C ASN A 326 14.68 3.19 -14.66
N SER A 327 14.62 4.50 -14.87
CA SER A 327 13.40 5.24 -15.23
C SER A 327 12.24 5.06 -14.24
N TYR A 328 12.53 4.90 -12.94
CA TYR A 328 11.50 4.80 -11.91
C TYR A 328 10.45 3.70 -12.16
N ASP A 329 10.86 2.59 -12.78
CA ASP A 329 9.98 1.44 -13.08
C ASP A 329 9.65 0.61 -11.83
N LEU A 330 8.44 0.81 -11.29
CA LEU A 330 7.97 0.12 -10.09
C LEU A 330 7.96 -1.41 -10.24
N LYS A 331 7.63 -1.96 -11.42
CA LYS A 331 7.65 -3.42 -11.65
C LYS A 331 9.07 -3.96 -11.55
N LYS A 332 10.05 -3.20 -12.02
CA LYS A 332 11.47 -3.53 -11.87
C LYS A 332 11.92 -3.53 -10.40
N LEU A 333 11.51 -2.54 -9.62
CA LEU A 333 11.78 -2.49 -8.19
C LEU A 333 11.14 -3.68 -7.44
N ILE A 334 9.89 -4.02 -7.77
CA ILE A 334 9.19 -5.20 -7.23
C ILE A 334 9.97 -6.47 -7.56
N THR A 335 10.48 -6.60 -8.78
CA THR A 335 11.31 -7.73 -9.21
C THR A 335 12.58 -7.85 -8.36
N TRP A 336 13.29 -6.73 -8.16
CA TRP A 336 14.51 -6.73 -7.34
C TRP A 336 14.25 -7.13 -5.89
N ILE A 337 13.15 -6.66 -5.30
CA ILE A 337 12.79 -6.98 -3.92
C ILE A 337 12.40 -8.46 -3.80
N THR A 338 11.49 -8.94 -4.64
CA THR A 338 10.93 -10.31 -4.56
C THR A 338 11.95 -11.41 -4.86
N LEU A 339 12.98 -11.10 -5.68
CA LEU A 339 14.09 -12.00 -5.98
C LEU A 339 15.31 -11.79 -5.09
N SER A 340 15.23 -10.88 -4.11
CA SER A 340 16.30 -10.70 -3.13
C SER A 340 16.39 -11.86 -2.14
N ARG A 341 17.57 -12.07 -1.55
CA ARG A 341 17.77 -13.06 -0.49
C ARG A 341 16.90 -12.81 0.74
N PRO A 342 16.80 -11.60 1.34
CA PRO A 342 15.95 -11.38 2.51
C PRO A 342 14.47 -11.70 2.24
N TYR A 343 13.95 -11.40 1.05
CA TYR A 343 12.57 -11.75 0.70
C TYR A 343 12.36 -13.25 0.52
N GLN A 344 13.39 -14.02 0.22
CA GLN A 344 13.31 -15.48 0.05
C GLN A 344 13.49 -16.26 1.36
N LEU A 345 13.76 -15.60 2.48
CA LEU A 345 13.94 -16.28 3.77
C LEU A 345 12.60 -16.79 4.35
N ALA A 346 12.67 -17.85 5.13
CA ALA A 346 11.59 -18.28 6.00
C ALA A 346 11.40 -17.27 7.16
N SER A 347 10.23 -17.30 7.79
CA SER A 347 9.90 -16.46 8.95
C SER A 347 10.38 -17.03 10.29
N THR A 348 11.10 -18.16 10.28
CA THR A 348 11.53 -18.87 11.48
C THR A 348 12.49 -18.06 12.34
N LEU A 349 12.13 -17.89 13.61
CA LEU A 349 13.00 -17.34 14.65
C LEU A 349 13.89 -18.45 15.24
N SER A 350 15.14 -18.10 15.54
CA SER A 350 16.15 -18.97 16.12
C SER A 350 17.09 -18.16 17.01
N THR A 351 17.86 -18.83 17.87
CA THR A 351 18.83 -18.15 18.74
C THR A 351 19.90 -17.37 17.95
N SER A 352 20.13 -17.69 16.68
CA SER A 352 21.12 -16.99 15.84
C SER A 352 20.59 -15.75 15.11
N ASN A 353 19.27 -15.49 15.16
CA ASN A 353 18.65 -14.33 14.53
C ASN A 353 17.63 -13.61 15.43
N GLU A 354 17.53 -13.98 16.71
CA GLU A 354 16.61 -13.34 17.66
C GLU A 354 16.96 -11.88 17.97
N ILE A 355 18.21 -11.47 17.74
CA ILE A 355 18.62 -10.06 17.88
C ILE A 355 18.01 -9.16 16.80
N ASP A 356 17.47 -9.76 15.73
CA ASP A 356 16.75 -9.07 14.67
C ASP A 356 15.25 -9.02 14.98
N ASP A 357 14.91 -8.12 15.90
CA ASP A 357 13.54 -7.90 16.33
C ASP A 357 13.13 -6.42 16.26
N PRO A 358 12.62 -5.97 15.09
CA PRO A 358 12.13 -4.60 14.95
C PRO A 358 10.92 -4.27 15.83
N THR A 359 10.21 -5.27 16.38
CA THR A 359 9.00 -5.03 17.17
C THR A 359 9.29 -4.29 18.48
N ILE A 360 10.50 -4.50 19.03
CA ILE A 360 10.96 -3.87 20.28
C ILE A 360 11.71 -2.55 20.07
N GLY A 361 11.83 -2.06 18.83
CA GLY A 361 12.50 -0.78 18.54
C GLY A 361 13.82 -0.90 17.80
N GLU A 362 14.36 -2.10 17.62
CA GLU A 362 15.61 -2.32 16.91
C GLU A 362 15.49 -2.00 15.41
N SER A 363 16.57 -1.51 14.81
CA SER A 363 16.64 -1.37 13.35
C SER A 363 16.54 -2.74 12.68
N PRO A 364 15.79 -2.93 11.59
CA PRO A 364 15.71 -4.24 10.95
C PRO A 364 17.02 -4.65 10.30
N LYS A 365 17.40 -5.92 10.47
CA LYS A 365 18.56 -6.57 9.83
C LYS A 365 18.13 -7.58 8.74
N PHE A 366 16.84 -7.83 8.60
CA PHE A 366 16.21 -8.62 7.52
C PHE A 366 16.71 -10.06 7.45
N SER A 367 17.09 -10.64 8.58
CA SER A 367 17.63 -11.99 8.72
C SER A 367 16.57 -13.10 8.68
N ARG A 368 15.30 -12.74 8.53
CA ARG A 368 14.15 -13.61 8.32
C ARG A 368 13.04 -12.80 7.66
N PHE A 369 12.04 -13.48 7.11
CA PHE A 369 10.81 -12.78 6.72
C PHE A 369 10.02 -12.38 7.97
N TYR A 370 9.69 -11.10 8.12
CA TYR A 370 8.86 -10.66 9.23
C TYR A 370 7.41 -11.00 8.94
N LEU A 371 6.74 -11.62 9.91
CA LEU A 371 5.32 -11.97 9.78
C LEU A 371 4.48 -10.69 9.65
N ARG A 372 3.55 -10.70 8.69
CA ARG A 372 2.64 -9.57 8.45
C ARG A 372 1.22 -10.08 8.34
N GLN A 373 0.28 -9.29 8.81
CA GLN A 373 -1.14 -9.57 8.60
C GLN A 373 -1.54 -9.11 7.20
N MET A 374 -2.46 -9.85 6.58
CA MET A 374 -3.11 -9.41 5.36
C MET A 374 -3.89 -8.10 5.62
N SER A 375 -3.93 -7.24 4.60
CA SER A 375 -4.92 -6.16 4.58
C SER A 375 -6.33 -6.71 4.45
N ALA A 376 -7.35 -5.91 4.80
CA ALA A 376 -8.74 -6.30 4.58
C ALA A 376 -9.00 -6.64 3.10
N GLU A 377 -8.41 -5.88 2.19
CA GLU A 377 -8.53 -6.09 0.76
C GLU A 377 -7.87 -7.40 0.30
N GLN A 378 -6.69 -7.73 0.83
CA GLN A 378 -6.04 -9.02 0.57
C GLN A 378 -6.83 -10.20 1.15
N LEU A 379 -7.39 -10.04 2.35
CA LEU A 379 -8.20 -11.06 3.00
C LEU A 379 -9.46 -11.37 2.17
N TYR A 380 -10.17 -10.33 1.71
CA TYR A 380 -11.34 -10.49 0.85
C TYR A 380 -10.99 -11.25 -0.43
N ALA A 381 -9.98 -10.76 -1.17
CA ALA A 381 -9.58 -11.36 -2.43
C ALA A 381 -9.11 -12.82 -2.24
N SER A 382 -8.34 -13.09 -1.18
CA SER A 382 -7.87 -14.43 -0.86
C SER A 382 -9.00 -15.39 -0.49
N MET A 383 -10.02 -14.92 0.23
CA MET A 383 -11.22 -15.72 0.54
C MET A 383 -12.02 -16.07 -0.71
N VAL A 384 -12.19 -15.10 -1.62
CA VAL A 384 -12.85 -15.33 -2.92
C VAL A 384 -12.09 -16.35 -3.76
N THR A 385 -10.75 -16.20 -3.86
CA THR A 385 -9.89 -17.15 -4.57
C THR A 385 -9.90 -18.55 -3.94
N ALA A 386 -9.78 -18.63 -2.61
CA ALA A 386 -9.73 -19.90 -1.88
C ALA A 386 -11.03 -20.71 -2.06
N SER A 387 -12.17 -20.02 -2.02
CA SER A 387 -13.50 -20.63 -2.10
C SER A 387 -13.96 -20.95 -3.51
N ASN A 388 -13.14 -20.66 -4.54
CA ASN A 388 -13.53 -20.72 -5.94
C ASN A 388 -14.93 -20.13 -6.18
N ALA A 389 -15.28 -19.11 -5.39
CA ALA A 389 -16.54 -18.40 -5.50
C ALA A 389 -16.39 -17.58 -6.78
N GLN A 390 -16.67 -18.22 -7.92
CA GLN A 390 -16.75 -17.52 -9.19
C GLN A 390 -17.68 -16.35 -8.97
N SER A 391 -17.14 -15.17 -9.21
CA SER A 391 -17.80 -13.92 -8.94
C SER A 391 -18.97 -13.80 -9.91
N LYS A 392 -20.12 -14.31 -9.47
CA LYS A 392 -21.37 -14.28 -10.22
C LYS A 392 -21.75 -12.80 -10.38
N GLY A 393 -21.99 -12.37 -11.62
CA GLY A 393 -22.42 -11.01 -11.91
C GLY A 393 -21.41 -10.16 -12.67
N SER A 394 -21.80 -8.93 -13.01
CA SER A 394 -20.92 -7.99 -13.71
C SER A 394 -19.78 -7.51 -12.82
N TYR A 395 -18.71 -6.98 -13.42
CA TYR A 395 -17.60 -6.37 -12.69
C TYR A 395 -18.08 -5.30 -11.69
N GLU A 396 -19.10 -4.49 -12.05
CA GLU A 396 -19.61 -3.48 -11.12
C GLU A 396 -20.30 -4.09 -9.91
N GLN A 397 -21.00 -5.23 -10.08
CA GLN A 397 -21.64 -5.94 -8.97
C GLN A 397 -20.59 -6.48 -8.00
N GLN A 398 -19.53 -7.07 -8.53
CA GLN A 398 -18.41 -7.60 -7.73
C GLN A 398 -17.70 -6.49 -6.95
N GLU A 399 -17.43 -5.35 -7.58
CA GLU A 399 -16.84 -4.18 -6.89
C GLU A 399 -17.80 -3.54 -5.88
N ALA A 400 -19.11 -3.60 -6.10
CA ALA A 400 -20.09 -3.12 -5.13
C ALA A 400 -20.14 -4.03 -3.89
N GLU A 401 -20.11 -5.35 -4.07
CA GLU A 401 -20.04 -6.32 -2.98
C GLU A 401 -18.73 -6.19 -2.19
N ARG A 402 -17.60 -6.10 -2.89
CA ARG A 402 -16.29 -5.84 -2.28
C ARG A 402 -16.33 -4.57 -1.44
N ARG A 403 -16.81 -3.45 -1.98
CA ARG A 403 -16.92 -2.18 -1.24
C ARG A 403 -17.85 -2.27 -0.04
N ARG A 404 -18.98 -2.96 -0.18
CA ARG A 404 -19.92 -3.19 0.93
C ARG A 404 -19.30 -4.02 2.06
N TRP A 405 -18.49 -5.01 1.73
CA TRP A 405 -17.79 -5.80 2.72
C TRP A 405 -16.66 -4.99 3.39
N LEU A 406 -15.86 -4.27 2.60
CA LEU A 406 -14.76 -3.44 3.11
C LEU A 406 -15.23 -2.26 3.99
N SER A 407 -16.41 -1.70 3.73
CA SER A 407 -16.93 -0.58 4.53
C SER A 407 -17.18 -0.97 6.00
N GLN A 408 -17.39 -2.26 6.28
CA GLN A 408 -17.55 -2.78 7.64
C GLN A 408 -16.27 -2.60 8.46
N PHE A 409 -15.09 -2.59 7.82
CA PHE A 409 -13.82 -2.31 8.49
C PHE A 409 -13.58 -0.82 8.76
N VAL A 410 -14.03 0.05 7.84
CA VAL A 410 -13.85 1.50 7.98
C VAL A 410 -14.75 2.04 9.09
N VAL A 411 -16.02 1.64 9.13
CA VAL A 411 -16.99 2.12 10.13
C VAL A 411 -16.68 1.62 11.54
N ALA A 412 -16.19 0.39 11.68
CA ALA A 412 -15.95 -0.21 12.99
C ALA A 412 -14.58 0.14 13.60
N PHE A 413 -13.60 0.57 12.80
CA PHE A 413 -12.19 0.70 13.24
C PHE A 413 -11.43 1.88 12.65
N GLY A 414 -12.09 2.79 11.93
CA GLY A 414 -11.43 4.02 11.46
C GLY A 414 -10.93 4.85 12.64
N ASN A 415 -9.66 5.26 12.60
CA ASN A 415 -9.11 6.25 13.52
C ASN A 415 -8.99 7.61 12.81
N ASP A 416 -9.19 8.69 13.57
CA ASP A 416 -9.10 10.08 13.08
C ASP A 416 -7.67 10.48 12.66
N GLU A 417 -6.66 9.68 13.00
CA GLU A 417 -5.25 10.02 12.79
C GLU A 417 -4.70 9.66 11.40
N GLY A 418 -5.51 9.12 10.49
CA GLY A 418 -5.05 8.82 9.12
C GLY A 418 -3.85 7.87 9.07
N THR A 419 -3.69 7.03 10.10
CA THR A 419 -2.54 6.11 10.20
C THR A 419 -2.51 5.17 9.00
N GLU A 420 -1.30 4.90 8.48
CA GLU A 420 -1.07 3.96 7.38
C GLU A 420 -1.32 2.49 7.77
N THR A 421 -2.01 2.24 8.90
CA THR A 421 -2.30 0.90 9.42
C THR A 421 -3.32 0.21 8.51
N THR A 422 -2.82 -0.52 7.52
CA THR A 422 -3.62 -1.25 6.53
C THR A 422 -4.01 -2.66 7.01
N THR A 423 -3.53 -3.08 8.18
CA THR A 423 -3.56 -4.46 8.68
C THR A 423 -4.86 -4.85 9.37
N PHE A 424 -5.26 -6.11 9.19
CA PHE A 424 -6.30 -6.76 9.98
C PHE A 424 -5.77 -7.07 11.39
N ASN A 425 -5.94 -6.15 12.34
CA ASN A 425 -5.38 -6.25 13.70
C ASN A 425 -5.97 -7.38 14.57
N GLY A 426 -6.86 -8.22 14.04
CA GLY A 426 -7.41 -9.39 14.74
C GLY A 426 -8.26 -9.04 15.96
N SER A 427 -8.89 -7.86 15.97
CA SER A 427 -9.76 -7.46 17.08
C SER A 427 -10.93 -8.43 17.23
N ILE A 428 -11.52 -8.53 18.43
CA ILE A 428 -12.65 -9.44 18.68
C ILE A 428 -13.79 -9.28 17.65
N PRO A 429 -14.23 -8.05 17.30
CA PRO A 429 -15.29 -7.91 16.29
C PRO A 429 -14.82 -8.27 14.89
N GLN A 430 -13.55 -8.05 14.53
CA GLN A 430 -12.96 -8.50 13.26
C GLN A 430 -12.96 -10.03 13.14
N ALA A 431 -12.57 -10.74 14.21
CA ALA A 431 -12.61 -12.19 14.26
C ALA A 431 -14.05 -12.73 14.20
N LEU A 432 -14.98 -12.14 14.95
CA LEU A 432 -16.40 -12.53 14.90
C LEU A 432 -17.02 -12.31 13.52
N MET A 433 -16.63 -11.24 12.84
CA MET A 433 -17.07 -10.96 11.48
C MET A 433 -16.52 -11.98 10.48
N LEU A 434 -15.26 -12.41 10.62
CA LEU A 434 -14.71 -13.49 9.82
C LEU A 434 -15.44 -14.81 10.10
N PHE A 435 -15.73 -15.12 11.37
CA PHE A 435 -16.33 -16.41 11.76
C PHE A 435 -17.77 -16.55 11.27
N ASN A 436 -18.54 -15.45 11.27
CA ASN A 436 -19.99 -15.46 11.06
C ASN A 436 -20.45 -14.66 9.83
N GLY A 437 -19.55 -13.99 9.14
CA GLY A 437 -19.85 -13.14 7.98
C GLY A 437 -20.24 -13.94 6.75
N ASP A 438 -20.93 -13.28 5.82
CA ASP A 438 -21.45 -13.90 4.61
C ASP A 438 -20.34 -14.49 3.73
N LEU A 439 -19.15 -13.90 3.74
CA LEU A 439 -18.00 -14.40 3.00
C LEU A 439 -17.61 -15.82 3.45
N THR A 440 -17.56 -16.06 4.77
CA THR A 440 -17.26 -17.39 5.32
C THR A 440 -18.42 -18.35 5.13
N LYS A 441 -19.68 -17.91 5.33
CA LYS A 441 -20.86 -18.74 5.07
C LYS A 441 -20.90 -19.24 3.62
N ASN A 442 -20.61 -18.37 2.66
CA ASN A 442 -20.56 -18.71 1.25
C ASN A 442 -19.37 -19.65 0.96
N ALA A 443 -18.20 -19.37 1.53
CA ALA A 443 -17.00 -20.18 1.33
C ALA A 443 -17.14 -21.62 1.84
N ILE A 444 -17.93 -21.84 2.90
CA ILE A 444 -18.18 -23.16 3.49
C ILE A 444 -19.51 -23.79 3.03
N SER A 445 -20.18 -23.21 2.04
CA SER A 445 -21.45 -23.74 1.54
C SER A 445 -21.30 -25.18 1.04
N LEU A 446 -22.31 -26.01 1.29
CA LEU A 446 -22.47 -27.36 0.75
C LEU A 446 -23.54 -27.42 -0.34
N GLU A 447 -24.05 -26.27 -0.78
CA GLU A 447 -25.04 -26.21 -1.86
C GLU A 447 -24.45 -26.69 -3.18
N ALA A 448 -25.31 -27.20 -4.06
CA ALA A 448 -24.92 -27.70 -5.37
C ALA A 448 -24.12 -26.66 -6.16
N GLY A 449 -22.93 -27.05 -6.64
CA GLY A 449 -22.03 -26.19 -7.39
C GLY A 449 -21.09 -25.31 -6.55
N SER A 450 -21.18 -25.35 -5.21
CA SER A 450 -20.19 -24.74 -4.32
C SER A 450 -18.83 -25.46 -4.40
N PHE A 451 -17.76 -24.83 -3.91
CA PHE A 451 -16.43 -25.44 -3.89
C PHE A 451 -16.38 -26.76 -3.11
N LEU A 452 -17.02 -26.82 -1.94
CA LEU A 452 -17.03 -28.05 -1.13
C LEU A 452 -17.89 -29.13 -1.76
N ASP A 453 -19.01 -28.77 -2.40
CA ASP A 453 -19.81 -29.72 -3.18
C ASP A 453 -18.99 -30.34 -4.32
N GLN A 454 -18.36 -29.51 -5.16
CA GLN A 454 -17.48 -29.96 -6.25
C GLN A 454 -16.33 -30.83 -5.73
N LEU A 455 -15.71 -30.45 -4.60
CA LEU A 455 -14.62 -31.20 -3.99
C LEU A 455 -15.09 -32.57 -3.50
N SER A 456 -16.27 -32.64 -2.87
CA SER A 456 -16.85 -33.89 -2.37
C SER A 456 -17.21 -34.85 -3.51
N GLN A 457 -17.58 -34.33 -4.68
CA GLN A 457 -17.93 -35.10 -5.87
C GLN A 457 -16.73 -35.46 -6.77
N SER A 458 -15.52 -34.98 -6.45
CA SER A 458 -14.33 -35.11 -7.30
C SER A 458 -13.81 -36.54 -7.56
N GLY A 459 -14.41 -37.57 -6.93
CA GLY A 459 -13.94 -38.96 -7.03
C GLY A 459 -12.58 -39.25 -6.35
N ARG A 460 -11.94 -38.22 -5.77
CA ARG A 460 -10.65 -38.35 -5.06
C ARG A 460 -10.81 -38.98 -3.68
N SER A 461 -9.70 -39.47 -3.11
CA SER A 461 -9.70 -40.01 -1.74
C SER A 461 -9.97 -38.90 -0.70
N PRO A 462 -10.52 -39.22 0.48
CA PRO A 462 -10.72 -38.22 1.54
C PRO A 462 -9.43 -37.49 1.92
N LYS A 463 -8.29 -38.19 1.91
CA LYS A 463 -6.96 -37.60 2.18
C LYS A 463 -6.57 -36.57 1.11
N ASP A 464 -6.85 -36.85 -0.15
CA ASP A 464 -6.55 -35.93 -1.25
C ASP A 464 -7.45 -34.70 -1.22
N ARG A 465 -8.72 -34.86 -0.81
CA ARG A 465 -9.65 -33.74 -0.61
C ARG A 465 -9.21 -32.84 0.54
N VAL A 466 -8.82 -33.42 1.68
CA VAL A 466 -8.19 -32.65 2.78
C VAL A 466 -6.93 -31.94 2.28
N THR A 467 -6.08 -32.61 1.51
CA THR A 467 -4.88 -31.98 0.93
C THR A 467 -5.24 -30.81 0.01
N ARG A 468 -6.32 -30.93 -0.79
CA ARG A 468 -6.84 -29.84 -1.64
C ARG A 468 -7.26 -28.63 -0.80
N LEU A 469 -7.93 -28.82 0.33
CA LEU A 469 -8.29 -27.72 1.24
C LEU A 469 -7.04 -26.98 1.74
N PHE A 470 -6.04 -27.70 2.26
CA PHE A 470 -4.82 -27.07 2.78
C PHE A 470 -4.02 -26.32 1.70
N LEU A 471 -3.93 -26.88 0.48
CA LEU A 471 -3.27 -26.21 -0.62
C LEU A 471 -4.05 -24.97 -1.10
N SER A 472 -5.38 -25.04 -1.14
CA SER A 472 -6.23 -23.88 -1.46
C SER A 472 -6.13 -22.75 -0.44
N GLY A 473 -6.17 -23.08 0.85
CA GLY A 473 -6.27 -22.07 1.91
C GLY A 473 -4.91 -21.56 2.36
N LEU A 474 -3.95 -22.46 2.57
CA LEU A 474 -2.67 -22.18 3.24
C LEU A 474 -1.46 -22.35 2.32
N ALA A 475 -1.67 -22.78 1.07
CA ALA A 475 -0.60 -23.07 0.11
C ALA A 475 0.45 -24.05 0.64
N ARG A 476 0.07 -25.01 1.49
CA ARG A 476 0.95 -26.08 1.96
C ARG A 476 0.19 -27.40 2.09
N ARG A 477 0.93 -28.49 2.27
CA ARG A 477 0.32 -29.79 2.58
C ARG A 477 -0.08 -29.87 4.06
N PRO A 478 -1.12 -30.65 4.40
CA PRO A 478 -1.44 -30.90 5.79
C PRO A 478 -0.33 -31.72 6.46
N THR A 479 -0.05 -31.39 7.70
CA THR A 479 0.79 -32.18 8.60
C THR A 479 0.11 -33.51 8.95
N LYS A 480 0.88 -34.47 9.48
CA LYS A 480 0.32 -35.76 9.95
C LYS A 480 -0.75 -35.56 11.02
N ASN A 481 -0.59 -34.57 11.89
CA ASN A 481 -1.56 -34.25 12.94
C ASN A 481 -2.87 -33.72 12.34
N GLU A 482 -2.80 -32.81 11.38
CA GLU A 482 -3.97 -32.26 10.69
C GLU A 482 -4.76 -33.33 9.92
N VAL A 483 -4.07 -34.28 9.28
CA VAL A 483 -4.72 -35.45 8.64
C VAL A 483 -5.42 -36.34 9.70
N SER A 484 -4.80 -36.51 10.87
CA SER A 484 -5.41 -37.26 11.99
C SER A 484 -6.65 -36.54 12.53
N ILE A 485 -6.62 -35.21 12.64
CA ILE A 485 -7.77 -34.39 13.05
C ILE A 485 -8.93 -34.57 12.06
N ALA A 486 -8.68 -34.52 10.75
CA ALA A 486 -9.71 -34.75 9.74
C ALA A 486 -10.36 -36.14 9.89
N SER A 487 -9.57 -37.17 10.20
CA SER A 487 -10.07 -38.53 10.45
C SER A 487 -10.95 -38.59 11.71
N LYS A 488 -10.57 -37.89 12.79
CA LYS A 488 -11.37 -37.80 14.02
C LYS A 488 -12.68 -37.04 13.79
N LEU A 489 -12.64 -35.95 13.03
CA LEU A 489 -13.83 -35.18 12.66
C LEU A 489 -14.78 -36.02 11.81
N LEU A 490 -14.28 -36.81 10.87
CA LEU A 490 -15.12 -37.72 10.08
C LEU A 490 -15.87 -38.72 10.97
N VAL A 491 -15.20 -39.29 11.99
CA VAL A 491 -15.83 -40.17 12.98
C VAL A 491 -16.88 -39.40 13.80
N ALA A 492 -16.55 -38.19 14.28
CA ALA A 492 -17.48 -37.35 15.04
C ALA A 492 -18.73 -36.97 14.23
N ARG A 493 -18.57 -36.76 12.93
CA ARG A 493 -19.64 -36.50 11.95
C ARG A 493 -20.34 -37.77 11.46
N LYS A 494 -20.14 -38.91 12.13
CA LYS A 494 -20.79 -40.21 11.82
C LYS A 494 -20.56 -40.65 10.36
N GLY A 495 -19.41 -40.32 9.80
CA GLY A 495 -19.06 -40.62 8.40
C GLY A 495 -19.58 -39.60 7.38
N ASN A 496 -20.22 -38.51 7.80
CA ASN A 496 -20.62 -37.43 6.89
C ASN A 496 -19.37 -36.63 6.45
N GLU A 497 -18.82 -37.01 5.31
CA GLU A 497 -17.61 -36.40 4.76
C GLU A 497 -17.81 -34.94 4.32
N PRO A 498 -18.89 -34.54 3.63
CA PRO A 498 -19.17 -33.13 3.35
C PRO A 498 -19.15 -32.22 4.58
N GLU A 499 -19.79 -32.61 5.69
CA GLU A 499 -19.76 -31.83 6.94
C GLU A 499 -18.35 -31.78 7.55
N MET A 500 -17.58 -32.87 7.46
CA MET A 500 -16.17 -32.87 7.91
C MET A 500 -15.32 -31.89 7.08
N LEU A 501 -15.49 -31.88 5.75
CA LEU A 501 -14.79 -30.95 4.88
C LEU A 501 -15.20 -29.51 5.17
N GLN A 502 -16.48 -29.26 5.48
CA GLN A 502 -17.00 -27.97 5.90
C GLN A 502 -16.32 -27.47 7.19
N ASP A 503 -16.25 -28.30 8.23
CA ASP A 503 -15.59 -27.95 9.49
C ASP A 503 -14.09 -27.67 9.30
N MET A 504 -13.41 -28.52 8.52
CA MET A 504 -11.99 -28.35 8.19
C MET A 504 -11.76 -27.04 7.43
N TRP A 505 -12.63 -26.73 6.47
CA TRP A 505 -12.51 -25.53 5.66
C TRP A 505 -12.76 -24.26 6.47
N TRP A 506 -13.79 -24.27 7.32
CA TRP A 506 -14.02 -23.20 8.28
C TRP A 506 -12.79 -22.98 9.18
N ALA A 507 -12.20 -24.04 9.72
CA ALA A 507 -11.03 -23.93 10.58
C ALA A 507 -9.80 -23.37 9.86
N ILE A 508 -9.58 -23.75 8.59
CA ILE A 508 -8.49 -23.24 7.77
C ILE A 508 -8.66 -21.73 7.52
N LEU A 509 -9.81 -21.30 7.02
CA LEU A 509 -10.08 -19.90 6.66
C LEU A 509 -10.07 -18.95 7.87
N ASN A 510 -10.34 -19.49 9.05
CA ASN A 510 -10.38 -18.72 10.31
C ASN A 510 -9.09 -18.88 11.15
N SER A 511 -8.06 -19.53 10.60
CA SER A 511 -6.78 -19.72 11.30
C SER A 511 -5.89 -18.47 11.24
N ASN A 512 -5.03 -18.31 12.26
CA ASN A 512 -3.99 -17.28 12.24
C ASN A 512 -3.06 -17.44 11.03
N GLU A 513 -2.79 -18.66 10.60
CA GLU A 513 -1.93 -18.92 9.44
C GLU A 513 -2.56 -18.38 8.14
N PHE A 514 -3.88 -18.47 8.00
CA PHE A 514 -4.56 -17.97 6.81
C PHE A 514 -4.43 -16.46 6.67
N ILE A 515 -4.62 -15.71 7.75
CA ILE A 515 -4.56 -14.24 7.76
C ILE A 515 -3.13 -13.67 7.79
N MET A 516 -2.12 -14.54 7.92
CA MET A 516 -0.72 -14.14 8.01
C MET A 516 0.03 -14.43 6.71
N GLN A 517 0.84 -13.44 6.33
CA GLN A 517 1.91 -13.57 5.37
C GLN A 517 3.19 -13.91 6.13
N HIS A 518 3.81 -15.02 5.74
CA HIS A 518 4.85 -15.69 6.49
C HIS A 518 6.01 -16.12 5.61
#